data_AF-A0A936EEY9-F1
#
_entry.id   AF-A0A936EEY9-F1
#
_cell.length_a   1.000
_cell.length_b   1.000
_cell.length_c   1.000
_cell.angle_alpha   90.00
_cell.angle_beta   90.00
_cell.angle_gamma   90.00
#
_symmetry.space_group_name_H-M   'P 1'
#
loop_
_entity.id
_entity.type
_entity.pdbx_description
1 polymer ?
#
loop_
_entity_poly.entity_id
_entity_poly.type
_entity_poly.pdbx_seq_one_letter_code
_entity_poly.pdbx_strand_id
1 'polypeptide(L)'
;MRPGRPPGANAARPPPPAPLGAALGLWLGWSNPYFVFFAGCLIAGAIALHRLRRAPWARLAPLALLTATMGLALVLSHWAFIAAKLGGKTGTDQFDRGYTSAELYALKPLDLVVPPEDHRSHLLRDLGRIYASDTALKGEPFYNYLGLVGVAGLALLAFTALRRVARPRANRRVPEAALGALWAGLLATVGGGTAALALAGVDWFRASNRIGVFFSLWALFTLFGALHRATLPRPRWLALALAALLGVAGWFEQTPWFDHSAARRRSGAAIAADRATVAALEQAAGPRAMVFQLPFVPFPEAGRTGQLADYQHFRPFLASEHLRLSYGALRSPVSWEAATARLTAPELVARLQEAGFGALWLDRRGYTDEALLTQLRSLGLPEIPCARPEIVIFRLQPQAPPGSQTARTLASCHTGAPPPRIRPPASPGCSIRAVGRPPNAPLVGSGAGRAARPGWDSTGRGSHARANCGSPSAAQPTPRCRSGATAASSAPSPSRVGSAGRCGCPARSRPASRN
;
A
#
# COMPACT_ATOMS: atom_id res chain seq x y z
N MET A 1 -37.86 37.36 54.74
CA MET A 1 -37.81 36.20 53.81
C MET A 1 -36.97 36.59 52.58
N ARG A 2 -36.23 35.67 51.95
CA ARG A 2 -35.61 35.88 50.61
C ARG A 2 -36.38 35.05 49.58
N PRO A 3 -36.70 35.58 48.38
CA PRO A 3 -37.40 34.81 47.35
C PRO A 3 -36.54 33.63 46.85
N GLY A 4 -37.18 32.49 46.60
CA GLY A 4 -36.52 31.24 46.25
C GLY A 4 -35.89 31.27 44.86
N ARG A 5 -34.65 30.78 44.74
CA ARG A 5 -33.98 30.56 43.46
C ARG A 5 -34.48 29.23 42.87
N PRO A 6 -35.08 29.19 41.66
CA PRO A 6 -35.66 27.95 41.13
C PRO A 6 -34.58 26.89 40.85
N PRO A 7 -34.87 25.60 41.09
CA PRO A 7 -33.89 24.53 40.96
C PRO A 7 -33.70 24.08 39.50
N GLY A 8 -32.50 23.56 39.20
CA GLY A 8 -32.35 22.54 38.17
C GLY A 8 -32.27 22.99 36.70
N ALA A 9 -32.18 24.29 36.41
CA ALA A 9 -31.75 24.76 35.09
C ALA A 9 -30.29 24.32 34.83
N ASN A 10 -30.11 23.11 34.29
CA ASN A 10 -28.82 22.60 33.83
C ASN A 10 -28.29 23.55 32.75
N ALA A 11 -27.38 24.45 33.13
CA ALA A 11 -26.74 25.38 32.22
C ALA A 11 -26.09 24.58 31.09
N ALA A 12 -26.75 24.58 29.93
CA ALA A 12 -26.22 23.96 28.74
C ALA A 12 -24.91 24.67 28.43
N ARG A 13 -23.79 23.95 28.56
CA ARG A 13 -22.50 24.45 28.08
C ARG A 13 -22.72 24.93 26.64
N PRO A 14 -22.25 26.13 26.27
CA PRO A 14 -22.41 26.60 24.90
C PRO A 14 -21.88 25.51 23.96
N PRO A 15 -22.53 25.29 22.80
CA PRO A 15 -22.00 24.35 21.82
C PRO A 15 -20.53 24.72 21.53
N PRO A 16 -19.63 23.74 21.32
CA PRO A 16 -18.27 24.04 20.92
C PRO A 16 -18.34 24.98 19.70
N PRO A 17 -17.61 26.10 19.70
CA PRO A 17 -17.92 27.22 18.82
C PRO A 17 -17.95 26.74 17.37
N ALA A 18 -19.07 26.98 16.68
CA ALA A 18 -19.32 26.52 15.32
C ALA A 18 -18.10 26.63 14.36
N PRO A 19 -17.32 27.74 14.33
CA PRO A 19 -16.10 27.81 13.52
C PRO A 19 -15.05 26.73 13.81
N LEU A 20 -14.93 26.21 15.04
CA LEU A 20 -13.99 25.13 15.36
C LEU A 20 -14.43 23.79 14.75
N GLY A 21 -15.74 23.51 14.74
CA GLY A 21 -16.30 22.33 14.08
C GLY A 21 -16.16 22.40 12.57
N ALA A 22 -16.40 23.58 11.99
CA ALA A 22 -16.19 23.85 10.57
C ALA A 22 -14.70 23.76 10.17
N ALA A 23 -13.80 24.37 10.93
CA ALA A 23 -12.36 24.34 10.65
C ALA A 23 -11.78 22.92 10.75
N LEU A 24 -12.21 22.13 11.74
CA LEU A 24 -11.83 20.72 11.84
C LEU A 24 -12.39 19.89 10.67
N GLY A 25 -13.63 20.15 10.24
CA GLY A 25 -14.21 19.51 9.05
C GLY A 25 -13.44 19.84 7.78
N LEU A 26 -13.20 21.13 7.50
CA LEU A 26 -12.39 21.58 6.36
C LEU A 26 -10.98 20.96 6.38
N TRP A 27 -10.31 20.96 7.54
CA TRP A 27 -8.98 20.36 7.68
C TRP A 27 -9.01 18.85 7.40
N LEU A 28 -9.96 18.11 7.97
CA LEU A 28 -10.13 16.68 7.71
C LEU A 28 -10.36 16.43 6.21
N GLY A 29 -11.30 17.14 5.59
CA GLY A 29 -11.67 16.97 4.18
C GLY A 29 -10.56 17.35 3.18
N TRP A 30 -9.67 18.26 3.55
CA TRP A 30 -8.49 18.63 2.75
C TRP A 30 -7.26 17.75 3.04
N SER A 31 -7.31 16.93 4.10
CA SER A 31 -6.21 16.05 4.51
C SER A 31 -6.23 14.71 3.76
N ASN A 32 -5.56 13.69 4.31
CA ASN A 32 -5.54 12.36 3.72
C ASN A 32 -6.96 11.74 3.72
N PRO A 33 -7.45 11.16 2.61
CA PRO A 33 -8.79 10.58 2.55
C PRO A 33 -9.03 9.45 3.57
N TYR A 34 -7.98 8.78 4.08
CA TYR A 34 -8.10 7.86 5.21
C TYR A 34 -8.64 8.55 6.48
N PHE A 35 -8.23 9.80 6.76
CA PHE A 35 -8.76 10.53 7.92
C PHE A 35 -10.23 10.91 7.73
N VAL A 36 -10.66 11.21 6.50
CA VAL A 36 -12.08 11.44 6.16
C VAL A 36 -12.90 10.17 6.34
N PHE A 37 -12.39 9.02 5.89
CA PHE A 37 -13.01 7.72 6.08
C PHE A 37 -13.17 7.38 7.57
N PHE A 38 -12.08 7.42 8.36
CA PHE A 38 -12.15 7.13 9.79
C PHE A 38 -13.03 8.14 10.55
N ALA A 39 -12.95 9.44 10.23
CA ALA A 39 -13.84 10.43 10.81
C ALA A 39 -15.30 10.12 10.50
N GLY A 40 -15.65 9.76 9.25
CA GLY A 40 -16.97 9.28 8.87
C GLY A 40 -17.45 8.08 9.69
N CYS A 41 -16.61 7.07 9.89
CA CYS A 41 -16.93 5.92 10.73
C CYS A 41 -17.13 6.30 12.21
N LEU A 42 -16.32 7.21 12.76
CA LEU A 42 -16.49 7.71 14.13
C LEU A 42 -17.74 8.59 14.28
N ILE A 43 -18.08 9.40 13.28
CA ILE A 43 -19.32 10.19 13.19
C ILE A 43 -20.54 9.25 13.20
N ALA A 44 -20.51 8.16 12.43
CA ALA A 44 -21.57 7.15 12.45
C ALA A 44 -21.75 6.51 13.83
N GLY A 45 -20.66 6.15 14.51
CA GLY A 45 -20.69 5.67 15.90
C GLY A 45 -21.23 6.69 16.90
N ALA A 46 -20.87 7.97 16.74
CA ALA A 46 -21.40 9.06 17.55
C ALA A 46 -22.92 9.28 17.33
N ILE A 47 -23.40 9.15 16.10
CA ILE A 47 -24.83 9.20 15.76
C ILE A 47 -25.58 8.00 16.38
N ALA A 48 -25.03 6.79 16.25
CA ALA A 48 -25.61 5.59 16.88
C ALA A 48 -25.70 5.73 18.41
N LEU A 49 -24.62 6.19 19.06
CA LEU A 49 -24.60 6.48 20.49
C LEU A 49 -25.58 7.59 20.90
N HIS A 50 -25.74 8.62 20.07
CA HIS A 50 -26.73 9.69 20.29
C HIS A 50 -28.17 9.16 20.22
N ARG A 51 -28.47 8.31 19.22
CA ARG A 51 -29.76 7.62 19.06
C ARG A 51 -30.08 6.72 20.25
N LEU A 52 -29.14 5.86 20.66
CA LEU A 52 -29.27 4.97 21.83
C LEU A 52 -29.56 5.76 23.13
N ARG A 53 -29.01 6.97 23.25
CA ARG A 53 -29.24 7.88 24.38
C ARG A 53 -30.53 8.71 24.28
N ARG A 54 -31.33 8.53 23.22
CA ARG A 54 -32.60 9.27 22.94
C ARG A 54 -32.46 10.79 23.09
N ALA A 55 -31.32 11.33 22.69
CA ALA A 55 -31.04 12.76 22.80
C ALA A 55 -31.72 13.57 21.66
N PRO A 56 -32.02 14.87 21.88
CA PRO A 56 -32.67 15.69 20.85
C PRO A 56 -31.71 16.05 19.71
N TRP A 57 -32.21 15.89 18.48
CA TRP A 57 -31.50 16.07 17.21
C TRP A 57 -30.74 17.39 17.06
N ALA A 58 -31.24 18.49 17.62
CA ALA A 58 -30.59 19.80 17.57
C ALA A 58 -29.14 19.78 18.11
N ARG A 59 -28.81 18.84 19.01
CA ARG A 59 -27.44 18.67 19.53
C ARG A 59 -26.47 18.04 18.52
N LEU A 60 -26.94 17.57 17.36
CA LEU A 60 -26.08 17.13 16.25
C LEU A 60 -25.68 18.27 15.31
N ALA A 61 -26.17 19.51 15.48
CA ALA A 61 -25.82 20.62 14.59
C ALA A 61 -24.28 20.84 14.42
N PRO A 62 -23.43 20.75 15.46
CA PRO A 62 -21.98 20.84 15.29
C PRO A 62 -21.39 19.66 14.51
N LEU A 63 -21.98 18.46 14.63
CA LEU A 63 -21.56 17.25 13.92
C LEU A 63 -21.96 17.32 12.45
N ALA A 64 -23.16 17.85 12.15
CA ALA A 64 -23.62 18.12 10.80
C ALA A 64 -22.75 19.17 10.09
N LEU A 65 -22.39 20.26 10.78
CA LEU A 65 -21.49 21.28 10.25
C LEU A 65 -20.09 20.73 9.94
N LEU A 66 -19.52 19.93 10.85
CA LEU A 66 -18.25 19.23 10.61
C LEU A 66 -18.35 18.27 9.41
N THR A 67 -19.43 17.49 9.33
CA THR A 67 -19.64 16.52 8.23
C THR A 67 -19.79 17.22 6.88
N ALA A 68 -20.57 18.31 6.82
CA ALA A 68 -20.80 19.08 5.61
C ALA A 68 -19.52 19.79 5.11
N THR A 69 -18.75 20.40 6.02
CA THR A 69 -17.47 21.04 5.67
C THR A 69 -16.39 20.03 5.28
N MET A 70 -16.35 18.86 5.92
CA MET A 70 -15.49 17.74 5.53
C MET A 70 -15.84 17.18 4.16
N GLY A 71 -17.14 16.99 3.86
CA GLY A 71 -17.60 16.57 2.54
C GLY A 71 -17.28 17.58 1.44
N LEU A 72 -17.50 18.87 1.72
CA LEU A 72 -17.17 19.96 0.80
C LEU A 72 -15.65 20.01 0.49
N ALA A 73 -14.80 19.98 1.51
CA ALA A 73 -13.35 20.01 1.32
C ALA A 73 -12.81 18.75 0.62
N LEU A 74 -13.41 17.57 0.84
CA LEU A 74 -13.10 16.35 0.08
C LEU A 74 -13.44 16.51 -1.40
N VAL A 75 -14.66 16.98 -1.71
CA VAL A 75 -15.12 17.15 -3.10
C VAL A 75 -14.29 18.19 -3.84
N LEU A 76 -13.92 19.30 -3.20
CA LEU A 76 -13.08 20.34 -3.79
C LEU A 76 -11.64 19.85 -4.04
N SER A 77 -11.01 19.19 -3.07
CA SER A 77 -9.65 18.67 -3.20
C SER A 77 -9.53 17.53 -4.23
N HIS A 78 -10.59 16.75 -4.45
CA HIS A 78 -10.61 15.61 -5.37
C HIS A 78 -11.39 15.91 -6.68
N TRP A 79 -11.77 17.17 -6.94
CA TRP A 79 -12.64 17.53 -8.06
C TRP A 79 -12.16 17.01 -9.42
N ALA A 80 -10.86 17.07 -9.72
CA ALA A 80 -10.32 16.60 -11.00
C ALA A 80 -10.57 15.10 -11.24
N PHE A 81 -10.48 14.26 -10.20
CA PHE A 81 -10.80 12.84 -10.27
C PHE A 81 -12.30 12.60 -10.42
N ILE A 82 -13.11 13.32 -9.65
CA ILE A 82 -14.59 13.25 -9.70
C ILE A 82 -15.09 13.65 -11.09
N ALA A 83 -14.58 14.75 -11.65
CA ALA A 83 -14.92 15.24 -12.98
C ALA A 83 -14.48 14.27 -14.10
N ALA A 84 -13.32 13.61 -13.98
CA ALA A 84 -12.89 12.59 -14.93
C ALA A 84 -13.82 11.36 -14.93
N LYS A 85 -14.23 10.90 -13.73
CA LYS A 85 -15.25 9.85 -13.53
C LYS A 85 -16.59 10.23 -14.17
N LEU A 86 -17.11 11.42 -13.85
CA LEU A 86 -18.38 11.93 -14.39
C LEU A 86 -18.33 12.15 -15.91
N GLY A 87 -17.18 12.57 -16.44
CA GLY A 87 -16.93 12.77 -17.87
C GLY A 87 -16.73 11.49 -18.68
N GLY A 88 -17.03 10.31 -18.13
CA GLY A 88 -16.97 9.05 -18.84
C GLY A 88 -15.57 8.51 -19.13
N LYS A 89 -14.50 9.04 -18.49
CA LYS A 89 -13.14 8.48 -18.59
C LYS A 89 -13.02 7.21 -17.71
N THR A 90 -13.87 6.22 -17.97
CA THR A 90 -14.13 5.04 -17.10
C THR A 90 -13.02 3.98 -17.06
N GLY A 91 -11.97 4.12 -17.87
CA GLY A 91 -10.84 3.18 -17.91
C GLY A 91 -9.96 3.15 -16.66
N THR A 92 -10.26 3.92 -15.60
CA THR A 92 -9.47 4.02 -14.35
C THR A 92 -10.07 3.28 -13.15
N ASP A 93 -11.08 2.43 -13.39
CA ASP A 93 -11.56 1.45 -12.42
C ASP A 93 -10.69 0.18 -12.50
N GLN A 94 -10.28 -0.48 -11.40
CA GLN A 94 -10.68 -0.31 -9.99
C GLN A 94 -9.45 -0.26 -9.07
N PHE A 95 -9.63 0.29 -7.86
CA PHE A 95 -8.72 0.06 -6.73
C PHE A 95 -8.99 -1.32 -6.08
N ASP A 96 -9.05 -2.39 -6.90
CA ASP A 96 -9.22 -3.76 -6.41
C ASP A 96 -7.99 -4.15 -5.58
N ARG A 97 -8.21 -4.13 -4.26
CA ARG A 97 -7.26 -4.52 -3.22
C ARG A 97 -7.73 -5.81 -2.55
N GLY A 98 -9.03 -6.05 -2.55
CA GLY A 98 -9.67 -7.25 -2.04
C GLY A 98 -9.64 -7.40 -0.52
N TYR A 99 -10.42 -8.36 -0.03
CA TYR A 99 -10.53 -8.69 1.39
C TYR A 99 -9.17 -8.98 2.05
N THR A 100 -8.28 -9.73 1.38
CA THR A 100 -6.94 -10.08 1.88
C THR A 100 -6.10 -8.85 2.23
N SER A 101 -6.24 -7.75 1.48
CA SER A 101 -5.57 -6.49 1.79
C SER A 101 -6.17 -5.80 3.01
N ALA A 102 -7.49 -5.88 3.20
CA ALA A 102 -8.15 -5.32 4.38
C ALA A 102 -7.77 -6.07 5.66
N GLU A 103 -7.53 -7.39 5.60
CA GLU A 103 -7.00 -8.15 6.73
C GLU A 103 -5.51 -7.88 6.99
N LEU A 104 -4.66 -7.91 5.95
CA LEU A 104 -3.21 -7.73 6.09
C LEU A 104 -2.85 -6.35 6.66
N TYR A 105 -3.66 -5.34 6.38
CA TYR A 105 -3.49 -3.97 6.87
C TYR A 105 -4.56 -3.55 7.90
N ALA A 106 -5.17 -4.52 8.59
CA ALA A 106 -6.01 -4.26 9.75
C ALA A 106 -5.19 -3.95 11.01
N LEU A 107 -5.80 -3.27 11.98
CA LEU A 107 -5.21 -3.02 13.30
C LEU A 107 -5.09 -4.32 14.08
N LYS A 108 -3.89 -4.75 14.44
CA LYS A 108 -3.73 -5.69 15.57
C LYS A 108 -3.71 -4.81 16.83
N PRO A 109 -4.54 -5.06 17.87
CA PRO A 109 -4.53 -4.22 19.08
C PRO A 109 -3.15 -4.14 19.76
N LEU A 110 -2.32 -5.16 19.53
CA LEU A 110 -0.94 -5.25 19.99
C LEU A 110 0.01 -4.25 19.28
N ASP A 111 -0.29 -3.81 18.05
CA ASP A 111 0.48 -2.77 17.33
C ASP A 111 0.46 -1.41 18.06
N LEU A 112 -0.54 -1.17 18.94
CA LEU A 112 -0.62 0.04 19.76
C LEU A 112 0.41 0.06 20.91
N VAL A 113 0.99 -1.10 21.24
CA VAL A 113 1.78 -1.33 22.47
C VAL A 113 3.17 -1.90 22.19
N VAL A 114 3.39 -2.55 21.04
CA VAL A 114 4.71 -3.09 20.68
C VAL A 114 5.62 -2.01 20.07
N PRO A 115 6.82 -1.78 20.65
CA PRO A 115 7.82 -0.83 20.15
C PRO A 115 8.51 -1.31 18.85
N PRO A 116 9.20 -0.41 18.13
CA PRO A 116 9.91 -0.75 16.89
C PRO A 116 11.19 -1.59 17.08
N GLU A 117 11.57 -2.32 16.03
CA GLU A 117 12.75 -3.20 15.98
C GLU A 117 14.11 -2.47 16.04
N ASP A 118 14.10 -1.13 15.97
CA ASP A 118 15.23 -0.21 16.13
C ASP A 118 15.07 0.75 17.32
N HIS A 119 14.11 0.47 18.22
CA HIS A 119 13.87 1.24 19.45
C HIS A 119 15.13 1.44 20.31
N ARG A 120 15.20 2.52 21.10
CA ARG A 120 16.40 2.91 21.88
C ARG A 120 16.81 1.90 22.94
N SER A 121 15.88 1.55 23.83
CA SER A 121 16.11 0.52 24.87
C SER A 121 16.14 -0.88 24.25
N HIS A 122 17.16 -1.66 24.61
CA HIS A 122 17.39 -3.02 24.11
C HIS A 122 16.22 -3.96 24.42
N LEU A 123 15.72 -4.00 25.67
CA LEU A 123 14.59 -4.84 26.07
C LEU A 123 13.34 -4.62 25.20
N LEU A 124 13.05 -3.35 24.90
CA LEU A 124 11.92 -2.97 24.06
C LEU A 124 12.21 -3.28 22.57
N ARG A 125 13.43 -3.03 22.09
CA ARG A 125 13.87 -3.39 20.74
C ARG A 125 13.72 -4.89 20.46
N ASP A 126 14.11 -5.74 21.40
CA ASP A 126 14.09 -7.19 21.25
C ASP A 126 12.66 -7.75 21.34
N LEU A 127 11.77 -7.14 22.14
CA LEU A 127 10.32 -7.35 22.05
C LEU A 127 9.76 -7.01 20.65
N GLY A 128 10.14 -5.85 20.10
CA GLY A 128 9.74 -5.42 18.75
C GLY A 128 10.20 -6.39 17.65
N ARG A 129 11.41 -6.93 17.79
CA ARG A 129 12.00 -7.92 16.87
C ARG A 129 11.28 -9.25 16.90
N ILE A 130 11.00 -9.80 18.09
CA ILE A 130 10.22 -11.06 18.25
C ILE A 130 8.84 -10.89 17.60
N TYR A 131 8.19 -9.75 17.81
CA TYR A 131 6.91 -9.46 17.17
C TYR A 131 7.02 -9.39 15.63
N ALA A 132 8.05 -8.74 15.10
CA ALA A 132 8.29 -8.59 13.67
C ALA A 132 8.69 -9.90 12.97
N SER A 133 9.40 -10.82 13.65
CA SER A 133 9.67 -12.16 13.13
C SER A 133 8.39 -12.98 13.08
N ASP A 134 7.64 -13.02 14.17
CA ASP A 134 6.64 -14.07 14.44
C ASP A 134 5.22 -13.70 13.96
N THR A 135 4.92 -12.40 13.75
CA THR A 135 3.57 -11.98 13.34
C THR A 135 3.24 -12.44 11.92
N ALA A 136 2.20 -13.28 11.77
CA ALA A 136 1.76 -13.77 10.46
C ALA A 136 1.21 -12.65 9.54
N LEU A 137 0.54 -11.64 10.13
CA LEU A 137 0.03 -10.48 9.41
C LEU A 137 1.04 -9.32 9.51
N LYS A 138 1.89 -9.22 8.49
CA LYS A 138 2.92 -8.19 8.33
C LYS A 138 2.36 -7.00 7.53
N GLY A 139 1.48 -6.24 8.20
CA GLY A 139 0.97 -4.95 7.72
C GLY A 139 2.03 -3.84 7.80
N GLU A 140 1.62 -2.57 7.96
CA GLU A 140 2.58 -1.47 8.14
C GLU A 140 3.29 -1.58 9.50
N PRO A 141 4.61 -1.83 9.54
CA PRO A 141 5.31 -2.08 10.78
C PRO A 141 5.38 -0.82 11.65
N PHE A 142 5.04 -0.96 12.92
CA PHE A 142 5.22 0.02 14.01
C PHE A 142 4.54 1.40 13.85
N TYR A 143 3.80 1.66 12.76
CA TYR A 143 3.05 2.91 12.52
C TYR A 143 2.11 3.29 13.69
N ASN A 144 1.60 2.30 14.40
CA ASN A 144 0.60 2.46 15.45
C ASN A 144 1.15 2.56 16.87
N TYR A 145 2.47 2.40 17.07
CA TYR A 145 3.03 2.36 18.42
C TYR A 145 2.83 3.71 19.13
N LEU A 146 2.12 3.70 20.25
CA LEU A 146 1.70 4.92 20.94
C LEU A 146 2.80 5.57 21.80
N GLY A 147 4.00 4.97 21.84
CA GLY A 147 5.02 5.25 22.86
C GLY A 147 4.58 4.83 24.27
N LEU A 148 5.51 4.73 25.21
CA LEU A 148 5.22 4.42 26.62
C LEU A 148 4.26 5.44 27.24
N VAL A 149 4.35 6.72 26.83
CA VAL A 149 3.45 7.80 27.29
C VAL A 149 2.03 7.59 26.77
N GLY A 150 1.84 7.22 25.51
CA GLY A 150 0.52 6.92 24.94
C GLY A 150 -0.05 5.60 25.46
N VAL A 151 0.78 4.55 25.63
CA VAL A 151 0.38 3.30 26.28
C VAL A 151 -0.13 3.55 27.71
N ALA A 152 0.57 4.38 28.50
CA ALA A 152 0.09 4.77 29.84
C ALA A 152 -1.25 5.54 29.79
N GLY A 153 -1.43 6.42 28.81
CA GLY A 153 -2.71 7.12 28.59
C GLY A 153 -3.85 6.20 28.19
N LEU A 154 -3.59 5.20 27.34
CA LEU A 154 -4.57 4.19 26.93
C LEU A 154 -4.92 3.24 28.08
N ALA A 155 -3.93 2.81 28.86
CA ALA A 155 -4.14 2.01 30.08
C ALA A 155 -4.99 2.78 31.11
N LEU A 156 -4.75 4.08 31.29
CA LEU A 156 -5.57 4.93 32.16
C LEU A 156 -7.01 5.10 31.64
N LEU A 157 -7.19 5.18 30.32
CA LEU A 157 -8.52 5.21 29.70
C LEU A 157 -9.28 3.89 29.92
N ALA A 158 -8.63 2.74 29.70
CA ALA A 158 -9.19 1.42 29.97
C ALA A 158 -9.54 1.25 31.46
N PHE A 159 -8.61 1.55 32.37
CA PHE A 159 -8.83 1.47 33.83
C PHE A 159 -9.99 2.37 34.30
N THR A 160 -10.09 3.60 33.78
CA THR A 160 -11.18 4.52 34.16
C THR A 160 -12.52 4.21 33.50
N ALA A 161 -12.54 3.42 32.42
CA ALA A 161 -13.75 2.84 31.86
C ALA A 161 -14.20 1.61 32.66
N LEU A 162 -13.32 0.62 32.84
CA LEU A 162 -13.59 -0.62 33.60
C LEU A 162 -14.06 -0.32 35.04
N ARG A 163 -13.43 0.63 35.74
CA ARG A 163 -13.86 1.04 37.09
C ARG A 163 -15.24 1.69 37.16
N ARG A 164 -15.78 2.20 36.04
CA ARG A 164 -17.18 2.71 35.99
C ARG A 164 -18.16 1.60 35.68
N VAL A 165 -17.81 0.68 34.77
CA VAL A 165 -18.60 -0.53 34.48
C VAL A 165 -18.75 -1.39 35.75
N ALA A 166 -17.66 -1.61 36.49
CA ALA A 166 -17.65 -2.40 37.72
C ALA A 166 -18.25 -1.66 38.96
N ARG A 167 -18.55 -0.36 38.88
CA ARG A 167 -19.17 0.42 39.97
C ARG A 167 -20.32 1.31 39.46
N PRO A 168 -21.39 0.71 38.89
CA PRO A 168 -22.47 1.46 38.21
C PRO A 168 -23.26 2.36 39.17
N ARG A 169 -23.32 2.01 40.46
CA ARG A 169 -23.99 2.76 41.54
C ARG A 169 -23.56 4.23 41.68
N ALA A 170 -22.44 4.64 41.07
CA ALA A 170 -21.95 6.02 41.13
C ALA A 170 -22.61 7.00 40.14
N ASN A 171 -23.54 6.57 39.28
CA ASN A 171 -24.15 7.37 38.19
C ASN A 171 -23.11 8.01 37.23
N ARG A 172 -21.89 7.46 37.18
CA ARG A 172 -20.78 7.96 36.34
C ARG A 172 -20.70 7.17 35.04
N ARG A 173 -21.27 7.72 33.97
CA ARG A 173 -21.19 7.17 32.60
C ARG A 173 -19.74 6.84 32.20
N VAL A 174 -19.56 5.77 31.42
CA VAL A 174 -18.27 5.39 30.78
C VAL A 174 -17.69 6.58 30.00
N PRO A 175 -16.36 6.81 29.99
CA PRO A 175 -15.77 7.91 29.22
C PRO A 175 -16.12 7.80 27.73
N GLU A 176 -16.50 8.91 27.10
CA GLU A 176 -16.89 8.89 25.68
C GLU A 176 -15.70 8.58 24.76
N ALA A 177 -14.49 8.97 25.16
CA ALA A 177 -13.24 8.53 24.54
C ALA A 177 -13.03 7.01 24.61
N ALA A 178 -13.51 6.32 25.65
CA ALA A 178 -13.42 4.86 25.75
C ALA A 178 -14.46 4.16 24.86
N LEU A 179 -15.64 4.76 24.69
CA LEU A 179 -16.64 4.30 23.72
C LEU A 179 -16.14 4.52 22.28
N GLY A 180 -15.47 5.65 22.02
CA GLY A 180 -14.79 5.94 20.75
C GLY A 180 -13.67 4.94 20.44
N ALA A 181 -12.79 4.67 21.42
CA ALA A 181 -11.73 3.67 21.30
C ALA A 181 -12.26 2.25 21.06
N LEU A 182 -13.33 1.85 21.76
CA LEU A 182 -13.99 0.57 21.55
C LEU A 182 -14.58 0.47 20.13
N TRP A 183 -15.30 1.51 19.68
CA TRP A 183 -15.89 1.56 18.34
C TRP A 183 -14.83 1.56 17.24
N ALA A 184 -13.75 2.34 17.40
CA ALA A 184 -12.59 2.33 16.51
C ALA A 184 -11.93 0.95 16.43
N GLY A 185 -11.80 0.25 17.57
CA GLY A 185 -11.31 -1.12 17.62
C GLY A 185 -12.20 -2.07 16.82
N LEU A 186 -13.49 -2.14 17.16
CA LEU A 186 -14.47 -3.02 16.48
C LEU A 186 -14.55 -2.80 14.96
N LEU A 187 -14.27 -1.58 14.50
CA LEU A 187 -14.18 -1.26 13.07
C LEU A 187 -12.85 -1.72 12.45
N ALA A 188 -11.73 -1.37 13.06
CA ALA A 188 -10.41 -1.44 12.42
C ALA A 188 -9.63 -2.74 12.70
N THR A 189 -10.03 -3.57 13.66
CA THR A 189 -9.29 -4.80 13.95
C THR A 189 -9.38 -5.84 12.84
N VAL A 190 -8.45 -6.81 12.84
CA VAL A 190 -8.52 -8.00 11.99
C VAL A 190 -9.91 -8.66 12.12
N GLY A 191 -10.58 -8.94 11.00
CA GLY A 191 -11.97 -9.44 10.97
C GLY A 191 -13.05 -8.42 11.39
N GLY A 192 -12.69 -7.17 11.67
CA GLY A 192 -13.60 -6.10 12.12
C GLY A 192 -14.45 -5.48 11.01
N GLY A 193 -15.18 -4.41 11.35
CA GLY A 193 -16.14 -3.76 10.45
C GLY A 193 -15.57 -3.30 9.09
N THR A 194 -14.29 -2.93 9.02
CA THR A 194 -13.61 -2.58 7.76
C THR A 194 -13.31 -3.80 6.88
N ALA A 195 -13.01 -4.96 7.47
CA ALA A 195 -12.88 -6.22 6.75
C ALA A 195 -14.25 -6.71 6.24
N ALA A 196 -15.32 -6.52 7.02
CA ALA A 196 -16.69 -6.79 6.58
C ALA A 196 -17.14 -5.89 5.41
N LEU A 197 -16.74 -4.60 5.41
CA LEU A 197 -16.96 -3.69 4.28
C LEU A 197 -16.19 -4.14 3.03
N ALA A 198 -14.91 -4.53 3.17
CA ALA A 198 -14.12 -5.04 2.05
C ALA A 198 -14.70 -6.36 1.49
N LEU A 199 -15.19 -7.27 2.34
CA LEU A 199 -15.89 -8.49 1.93
C LEU A 199 -17.19 -8.21 1.16
N ALA A 200 -17.85 -7.08 1.46
CA ALA A 200 -19.03 -6.59 0.76
C ALA A 200 -18.70 -5.74 -0.51
N GLY A 201 -17.44 -5.73 -0.98
CA GLY A 201 -17.02 -4.98 -2.17
C GLY A 201 -16.74 -3.49 -1.93
N VAL A 202 -16.47 -3.08 -0.68
CA VAL A 202 -16.14 -1.70 -0.30
C VAL A 202 -14.71 -1.66 0.28
N ASP A 203 -13.72 -1.93 -0.58
CA ASP A 203 -12.30 -2.10 -0.23
C ASP A 203 -11.42 -0.86 -0.55
N TRP A 204 -12.04 0.27 -0.90
CA TRP A 204 -11.40 1.57 -1.16
C TRP A 204 -10.38 2.03 -0.10
N PHE A 205 -10.48 1.51 1.13
CA PHE A 205 -9.58 1.77 2.25
C PHE A 205 -9.11 0.47 2.93
N ARG A 206 -8.05 -0.16 2.41
CA ARG A 206 -7.49 -1.40 2.99
C ARG A 206 -6.79 -1.19 4.35
N ALA A 207 -6.14 -0.04 4.54
CA ALA A 207 -5.25 0.19 5.68
C ALA A 207 -6.00 0.75 6.88
N SER A 208 -6.87 -0.07 7.48
CA SER A 208 -7.66 0.33 8.67
C SER A 208 -6.82 0.42 9.94
N ASN A 209 -5.66 -0.25 9.98
CA ASN A 209 -4.60 -0.05 10.96
C ASN A 209 -4.29 1.44 11.22
N ARG A 210 -4.34 2.30 10.19
CA ARG A 210 -4.00 3.74 10.28
C ARG A 210 -4.90 4.57 11.21
N ILE A 211 -5.95 3.98 11.79
CA ILE A 211 -6.80 4.62 12.81
C ILE A 211 -6.04 4.91 14.13
N GLY A 212 -4.82 4.39 14.32
CA GLY A 212 -4.01 4.55 15.55
C GLY A 212 -3.86 6.00 16.02
N VAL A 213 -3.85 6.99 15.11
CA VAL A 213 -3.82 8.42 15.48
C VAL A 213 -4.98 8.85 16.39
N PHE A 214 -6.17 8.24 16.25
CA PHE A 214 -7.32 8.52 17.12
C PHE A 214 -7.13 7.87 18.51
N PHE A 215 -6.49 6.70 18.58
CA PHE A 215 -6.07 6.10 19.85
C PHE A 215 -5.01 6.96 20.55
N SER A 216 -4.02 7.48 19.83
CA SER A 216 -3.05 8.45 20.36
C SER A 216 -3.75 9.68 20.95
N LEU A 217 -4.71 10.25 20.21
CA LEU A 217 -5.49 11.39 20.68
C LEU A 217 -6.23 11.08 21.98
N TRP A 218 -7.02 9.99 22.04
CA TRP A 218 -7.77 9.64 23.25
C TRP A 218 -6.87 9.28 24.43
N ALA A 219 -5.73 8.63 24.19
CA ALA A 219 -4.75 8.32 25.22
C ALA A 219 -4.13 9.59 25.82
N LEU A 220 -3.59 10.48 24.98
CA LEU A 220 -2.92 11.71 25.41
C LEU A 220 -3.90 12.67 26.09
N PHE A 221 -5.10 12.89 25.55
CA PHE A 221 -6.13 13.71 26.21
C PHE A 221 -6.60 13.11 27.54
N THR A 222 -6.60 11.78 27.69
CA THR A 222 -6.92 11.15 28.98
C THR A 222 -5.80 11.33 30.00
N LEU A 223 -4.53 11.15 29.59
CA LEU A 223 -3.35 11.31 30.44
C LEU A 223 -3.17 12.76 30.87
N PHE A 224 -3.05 13.70 29.92
CA PHE A 224 -2.88 15.13 30.23
C PHE A 224 -4.13 15.71 30.93
N GLY A 225 -5.33 15.23 30.60
CA GLY A 225 -6.55 15.59 31.33
C GLY A 225 -6.56 15.08 32.79
N ALA A 226 -5.88 13.98 33.10
CA ALA A 226 -5.69 13.50 34.47
C ALA A 226 -4.56 14.24 35.20
N LEU A 227 -3.41 14.43 34.54
CA LEU A 227 -2.29 15.23 35.04
C LEU A 227 -2.76 16.64 35.41
N HIS A 228 -3.44 17.32 34.50
CA HIS A 228 -3.99 18.67 34.73
C HIS A 228 -4.81 18.71 36.02
N ARG A 229 -5.77 17.78 36.20
CA ARG A 229 -6.59 17.68 37.43
C ARG A 229 -5.76 17.42 38.69
N ALA A 230 -4.71 16.60 38.62
CA ALA A 230 -3.80 16.35 39.74
C ALA A 230 -2.92 17.58 40.07
N THR A 231 -2.65 18.43 39.08
CA THR A 231 -1.86 19.66 39.22
C THR A 231 -2.69 20.94 39.47
N LEU A 232 -4.03 20.89 39.41
CA LEU A 232 -4.89 22.02 39.75
C LEU A 232 -4.61 22.64 41.15
N PRO A 233 -4.37 21.86 42.22
CA PRO A 233 -4.01 22.40 43.54
C PRO A 233 -2.49 22.65 43.70
N ARG A 234 -1.73 22.79 42.60
CA ARG A 234 -0.28 22.96 42.59
C ARG A 234 0.12 24.19 41.77
N PRO A 235 1.29 24.81 42.00
CA PRO A 235 1.74 25.96 41.22
C PRO A 235 1.88 25.60 39.73
N ARG A 236 1.50 26.55 38.85
CA ARG A 236 1.43 26.33 37.39
C ARG A 236 2.73 25.80 36.78
N TRP A 237 3.90 26.18 37.33
CA TRP A 237 5.19 25.69 36.86
C TRP A 237 5.32 24.17 36.97
N LEU A 238 4.72 23.53 37.99
CA LEU A 238 4.78 22.07 38.15
C LEU A 238 3.95 21.35 37.07
N ALA A 239 2.80 21.92 36.70
CA ALA A 239 2.00 21.40 35.59
C ALA A 239 2.75 21.49 34.25
N LEU A 240 3.42 22.62 34.01
CA LEU A 240 4.23 22.83 32.81
C LEU A 240 5.48 21.95 32.80
N ALA A 241 6.19 21.81 33.93
CA ALA A 241 7.37 20.96 34.06
C ALA A 241 7.04 19.47 33.85
N LEU A 242 5.93 18.97 34.43
CA LEU A 242 5.49 17.59 34.21
C LEU A 242 5.00 17.36 32.77
N ALA A 243 4.33 18.35 32.15
CA ALA A 243 3.94 18.27 30.75
C ALA A 243 5.16 18.27 29.81
N ALA A 244 6.15 19.12 30.07
CA ALA A 244 7.41 19.17 29.33
C ALA A 244 8.22 17.88 29.52
N LEU A 245 8.33 17.36 30.74
CA LEU A 245 9.00 16.09 31.04
C LEU A 245 8.37 14.92 30.27
N LEU A 246 7.04 14.80 30.27
CA LEU A 246 6.34 13.76 29.51
C LEU A 246 6.46 13.96 28.00
N GLY A 247 6.45 15.20 27.50
CA GLY A 247 6.66 15.52 26.09
C GLY A 247 8.07 15.15 25.62
N VAL A 248 9.11 15.55 26.38
CA VAL A 248 10.52 15.23 26.09
C VAL A 248 10.76 13.72 26.23
N ALA A 249 10.24 13.07 27.27
CA ALA A 249 10.36 11.62 27.43
C ALA A 249 9.69 10.86 26.28
N GLY A 250 8.45 11.22 25.92
CA GLY A 250 7.72 10.59 24.81
C GLY A 250 8.40 10.83 23.45
N TRP A 251 8.98 12.01 23.21
CA TRP A 251 9.78 12.30 22.01
C TRP A 251 11.10 11.51 21.99
N PHE A 252 11.81 11.47 23.12
CA PHE A 252 13.09 10.77 23.24
C PHE A 252 12.94 9.25 23.09
N GLU A 253 11.80 8.70 23.49
CA GLU A 253 11.49 7.27 23.44
C GLU A 253 10.96 6.84 22.05
N GLN A 254 10.00 7.56 21.47
CA GLN A 254 9.46 7.26 20.14
C GLN A 254 10.42 7.60 18.98
N THR A 255 11.50 8.35 19.21
CA THR A 255 12.54 8.54 18.19
C THR A 255 13.51 7.34 18.18
N PRO A 256 13.70 6.63 17.05
CA PRO A 256 14.54 5.44 17.03
C PRO A 256 16.02 5.73 17.35
N TRP A 257 16.80 4.67 17.60
CA TRP A 257 18.26 4.76 17.73
C TRP A 257 18.91 4.25 16.44
N PHE A 258 19.09 5.16 15.49
CA PHE A 258 19.57 4.85 14.14
C PHE A 258 20.80 5.71 13.80
N ASP A 259 21.75 5.18 13.01
CA ASP A 259 22.84 6.01 12.48
C ASP A 259 22.32 6.92 11.36
N HIS A 260 21.70 8.02 11.79
CA HIS A 260 21.30 9.12 10.94
C HIS A 260 22.48 9.70 10.15
N SER A 261 23.75 9.50 10.56
CA SER A 261 24.91 9.96 9.79
C SER A 261 25.14 9.11 8.54
N ALA A 262 25.30 7.78 8.65
CA ALA A 262 25.47 6.90 7.48
C ALA A 262 24.20 6.84 6.61
N ALA A 263 23.01 6.93 7.22
CA ALA A 263 21.77 7.01 6.47
C ALA A 263 21.65 8.32 5.67
N ARG A 264 21.94 9.48 6.26
CA ARG A 264 21.96 10.76 5.51
C ARG A 264 23.05 10.77 4.43
N ARG A 265 24.24 10.21 4.67
CA ARG A 265 25.28 10.06 3.64
C ARG A 265 24.79 9.20 2.46
N ARG A 266 24.22 8.02 2.73
CA ARG A 266 23.68 7.13 1.68
C ARG A 266 22.53 7.77 0.89
N SER A 267 21.55 8.36 1.57
CA SER A 267 20.43 9.04 0.91
C SER A 267 20.86 10.28 0.13
N GLY A 268 21.81 11.06 0.66
CA GLY A 268 22.39 12.23 -0.02
C GLY A 268 23.12 11.84 -1.30
N ALA A 269 23.98 10.81 -1.24
CA ALA A 269 24.66 10.27 -2.43
C ALA A 269 23.66 9.74 -3.47
N ALA A 270 22.61 9.04 -3.05
CA ALA A 270 21.57 8.55 -3.94
C ALA A 270 20.78 9.69 -4.62
N ILE A 271 20.49 10.78 -3.91
CA ILE A 271 19.82 11.97 -4.47
C ILE A 271 20.74 12.74 -5.41
N ALA A 272 22.04 12.84 -5.09
CA ALA A 272 23.04 13.44 -5.98
C ALA A 272 23.17 12.64 -7.29
N ALA A 273 23.18 11.31 -7.21
CA ALA A 273 23.18 10.42 -8.38
C ALA A 273 21.90 10.53 -9.22
N ASP A 274 20.72 10.69 -8.61
CA ASP A 274 19.48 10.98 -9.34
C ASP A 274 19.60 12.28 -10.14
N ARG A 275 20.03 13.37 -9.47
CA ARG A 275 20.17 14.70 -10.08
C ARG A 275 21.20 14.71 -11.22
N ALA A 276 22.36 14.08 -11.03
CA ALA A 276 23.37 13.97 -12.07
C ALA A 276 22.86 13.18 -13.29
N THR A 277 22.14 12.07 -13.06
CA THR A 277 21.57 11.24 -14.14
C THR A 277 20.46 11.98 -14.90
N VAL A 278 19.61 12.72 -14.19
CA VAL A 278 18.55 13.53 -14.80
C VAL A 278 19.11 14.72 -15.56
N ALA A 279 20.12 15.43 -15.03
CA ALA A 279 20.77 16.52 -15.75
C ALA A 279 21.46 16.05 -17.04
N ALA A 280 22.13 14.88 -17.02
CA ALA A 280 22.69 14.28 -18.23
C ALA A 280 21.62 13.91 -19.27
N LEU A 281 20.46 13.40 -18.82
CA LEU A 281 19.30 13.13 -19.66
C LEU A 281 18.69 14.41 -20.25
N GLU A 282 18.49 15.47 -19.46
CA GLU A 282 17.98 16.76 -19.95
C GLU A 282 18.94 17.42 -20.95
N GLN A 283 20.25 17.30 -20.76
CA GLN A 283 21.26 17.78 -21.71
C GLN A 283 21.27 16.96 -23.02
N ALA A 284 21.14 15.63 -22.94
CA ALA A 284 21.23 14.76 -24.11
C ALA A 284 19.93 14.65 -24.91
N ALA A 285 18.77 14.60 -24.26
CA ALA A 285 17.45 14.46 -24.91
C ALA A 285 16.67 15.78 -25.04
N GLY A 286 17.09 16.83 -24.31
CA GLY A 286 16.40 18.11 -24.20
C GLY A 286 15.47 18.17 -22.97
N PRO A 287 15.28 19.35 -22.35
CA PRO A 287 14.63 19.46 -21.05
C PRO A 287 13.16 19.02 -21.04
N ARG A 288 12.43 19.14 -22.16
CA ARG A 288 11.02 18.73 -22.29
C ARG A 288 10.83 17.35 -22.94
N ALA A 289 11.88 16.53 -22.99
CA ALA A 289 11.84 15.20 -23.60
C ALA A 289 10.76 14.33 -22.94
N MET A 290 10.05 13.55 -23.77
CA MET A 290 9.25 12.43 -23.29
C MET A 290 10.16 11.23 -23.04
N VAL A 291 10.03 10.62 -21.86
CA VAL A 291 10.93 9.57 -21.34
C VAL A 291 10.11 8.34 -20.97
N PHE A 292 10.32 7.24 -21.69
CA PHE A 292 9.62 5.98 -21.43
C PHE A 292 10.39 5.16 -20.40
N GLN A 293 9.71 4.58 -19.41
CA GLN A 293 10.34 3.89 -18.28
C GLN A 293 10.04 2.38 -18.33
N LEU A 294 11.09 1.57 -18.31
CA LEU A 294 11.06 0.12 -18.16
C LEU A 294 11.63 -0.33 -16.80
N PRO A 295 11.08 -1.39 -16.17
CA PRO A 295 9.89 -2.14 -16.60
C PRO A 295 8.60 -1.30 -16.54
N PHE A 296 7.56 -1.71 -17.27
CA PHE A 296 6.24 -1.15 -17.00
C PHE A 296 5.79 -1.59 -15.59
N VAL A 297 5.58 -0.62 -14.71
CA VAL A 297 5.04 -0.81 -13.35
C VAL A 297 3.69 -0.09 -13.28
N PRO A 298 2.57 -0.77 -13.00
CA PRO A 298 1.26 -0.14 -12.90
C PRO A 298 1.16 0.73 -11.63
N PHE A 299 0.69 1.97 -11.76
CA PHE A 299 0.50 2.86 -10.60
C PHE A 299 -0.99 2.92 -10.17
N PRO A 300 -1.31 3.09 -8.88
CA PRO A 300 -0.44 2.99 -7.70
C PRO A 300 -0.33 1.53 -7.22
N GLU A 301 0.42 1.31 -6.13
CA GLU A 301 0.42 0.05 -5.35
C GLU A 301 0.72 -1.20 -6.20
N ALA A 302 1.85 -1.21 -6.91
CA ALA A 302 2.34 -2.40 -7.62
C ALA A 302 3.04 -3.40 -6.68
N GLY A 303 3.54 -2.93 -5.53
CA GLY A 303 4.51 -3.69 -4.76
C GLY A 303 5.88 -3.70 -5.45
N ARG A 304 6.57 -4.84 -5.40
CA ARG A 304 7.98 -4.96 -5.78
C ARG A 304 8.15 -5.71 -7.10
N THR A 305 8.72 -5.07 -8.11
CA THR A 305 8.99 -5.67 -9.43
C THR A 305 10.44 -6.15 -9.46
N GLY A 306 10.68 -7.46 -9.31
CA GLY A 306 12.04 -7.98 -9.17
C GLY A 306 12.71 -7.42 -7.91
N GLN A 307 13.84 -6.73 -8.06
CA GLN A 307 14.50 -5.96 -7.00
C GLN A 307 14.06 -4.48 -6.95
N LEU A 308 13.26 -4.00 -7.91
CA LEU A 308 12.75 -2.63 -7.93
C LEU A 308 11.65 -2.46 -6.87
N ALA A 309 11.90 -1.63 -5.86
CA ALA A 309 10.90 -1.25 -4.87
C ALA A 309 9.77 -0.41 -5.51
N ASP A 310 8.58 -0.46 -4.91
CA ASP A 310 7.42 0.33 -5.37
C ASP A 310 7.79 1.83 -5.41
N TYR A 311 7.16 2.57 -6.31
CA TYR A 311 7.36 4.01 -6.53
C TYR A 311 8.77 4.47 -6.90
N GLN A 312 9.77 3.58 -7.10
CA GLN A 312 11.13 3.99 -7.49
C GLN A 312 11.19 4.74 -8.83
N HIS A 313 10.26 4.49 -9.76
CA HIS A 313 10.16 5.25 -11.00
C HIS A 313 9.69 6.71 -10.83
N PHE A 314 9.22 7.13 -9.64
CA PHE A 314 9.02 8.56 -9.34
C PHE A 314 10.30 9.33 -9.03
N ARG A 315 11.46 8.68 -8.80
CA ARG A 315 12.69 9.40 -8.43
C ARG A 315 13.10 10.52 -9.40
N PRO A 316 13.00 10.36 -10.74
CA PRO A 316 13.33 11.44 -11.66
C PRO A 316 12.41 12.67 -11.56
N PHE A 317 11.15 12.52 -11.13
CA PHE A 317 10.24 13.64 -10.86
C PHE A 317 10.68 14.50 -9.66
N LEU A 318 11.60 14.01 -8.80
CA LEU A 318 12.19 14.76 -7.69
C LEU A 318 13.50 15.47 -8.08
N ALA A 319 13.89 15.39 -9.36
CA ALA A 319 15.16 15.89 -9.88
C ALA A 319 15.03 16.67 -11.21
N SER A 320 13.90 16.58 -11.90
CA SER A 320 13.57 17.34 -13.11
C SER A 320 12.26 18.12 -12.91
N GLU A 321 12.20 19.37 -13.35
CA GLU A 321 10.96 20.15 -13.43
C GLU A 321 10.32 20.12 -14.83
N HIS A 322 10.94 19.44 -15.81
CA HIS A 322 10.63 19.63 -17.23
C HIS A 322 10.41 18.33 -18.04
N LEU A 323 11.02 17.20 -17.64
CA LEU A 323 10.87 15.92 -18.36
C LEU A 323 9.46 15.36 -18.26
N ARG A 324 9.02 14.70 -19.34
CA ARG A 324 7.69 14.06 -19.43
C ARG A 324 7.83 12.55 -19.31
N LEU A 325 7.94 12.10 -18.07
CA LEU A 325 8.15 10.71 -17.65
C LEU A 325 6.86 9.88 -17.74
N SER A 326 6.96 8.60 -18.14
CA SER A 326 5.78 7.75 -18.40
C SER A 326 5.18 7.04 -17.18
N TYR A 327 5.86 6.99 -16.03
CA TYR A 327 5.31 6.37 -14.81
C TYR A 327 4.31 7.30 -14.09
N GLY A 328 3.41 6.71 -13.30
CA GLY A 328 2.40 7.45 -12.54
C GLY A 328 1.02 7.56 -13.21
N ALA A 329 0.86 7.03 -14.42
CA ALA A 329 -0.47 6.84 -15.02
C ALA A 329 -1.29 5.85 -14.17
N LEU A 330 -2.55 6.20 -13.85
CA LEU A 330 -3.46 5.29 -13.13
C LEU A 330 -3.68 4.01 -13.93
N ARG A 331 -3.56 2.86 -13.26
CA ARG A 331 -3.76 1.53 -13.84
C ARG A 331 -5.07 1.46 -14.61
N SER A 332 -5.01 0.86 -15.79
CA SER A 332 -6.13 0.69 -16.71
C SER A 332 -6.05 -0.67 -17.38
N PRO A 333 -7.19 -1.34 -17.66
CA PRO A 333 -7.23 -2.53 -18.51
C PRO A 333 -6.65 -2.32 -19.92
N VAL A 334 -6.58 -1.07 -20.40
CA VAL A 334 -6.09 -0.70 -21.74
C VAL A 334 -4.95 0.33 -21.64
N SER A 335 -3.90 0.00 -20.90
CA SER A 335 -2.67 0.82 -20.84
C SER A 335 -1.83 0.66 -22.12
N TRP A 336 -1.58 1.78 -22.80
CA TRP A 336 -0.69 1.84 -23.97
C TRP A 336 0.76 1.53 -23.59
N GLU A 337 1.16 1.94 -22.38
CA GLU A 337 2.49 1.71 -21.80
C GLU A 337 2.71 0.21 -21.54
N ALA A 338 1.72 -0.48 -20.97
CA ALA A 338 1.75 -1.91 -20.70
C ALA A 338 1.80 -2.78 -21.97
N ALA A 339 1.25 -2.29 -23.09
CA ALA A 339 1.35 -2.92 -24.40
C ALA A 339 2.68 -2.63 -25.08
N THR A 340 3.11 -1.35 -25.12
CA THR A 340 4.39 -0.94 -25.70
C THR A 340 5.58 -1.61 -25.01
N ALA A 341 5.55 -1.79 -23.68
CA ALA A 341 6.60 -2.46 -22.91
C ALA A 341 6.73 -3.99 -23.16
N ARG A 342 5.94 -4.57 -24.08
CA ARG A 342 6.01 -5.99 -24.49
C ARG A 342 6.50 -6.19 -25.93
N LEU A 343 6.80 -5.10 -26.64
CA LEU A 343 7.30 -5.14 -28.01
C LEU A 343 8.77 -5.60 -28.06
N THR A 344 9.21 -6.15 -29.19
CA THR A 344 10.64 -6.43 -29.41
C THR A 344 11.44 -5.13 -29.49
N ALA A 345 12.78 -5.18 -29.33
CA ALA A 345 13.59 -3.95 -29.28
C ALA A 345 13.41 -3.02 -30.49
N PRO A 346 13.37 -3.50 -31.76
CA PRO A 346 13.14 -2.63 -32.91
C PRO A 346 11.72 -2.01 -32.92
N GLU A 347 10.70 -2.81 -32.61
CA GLU A 347 9.30 -2.35 -32.57
C GLU A 347 9.05 -1.34 -31.43
N LEU A 348 9.62 -1.59 -30.26
CA LEU A 348 9.62 -0.68 -29.11
C LEU A 348 10.23 0.66 -29.49
N VAL A 349 11.44 0.64 -30.06
CA VAL A 349 12.19 1.85 -30.44
C VAL A 349 11.42 2.66 -31.49
N ALA A 350 10.92 2.00 -32.55
CA ALA A 350 10.09 2.64 -33.55
C ALA A 350 8.82 3.26 -32.94
N ARG A 351 8.05 2.50 -32.15
CA ARG A 351 6.81 2.96 -31.49
C ARG A 351 7.04 4.14 -30.54
N LEU A 352 8.18 4.18 -29.86
CA LEU A 352 8.55 5.30 -28.99
C LEU A 352 8.92 6.55 -29.81
N GLN A 353 9.67 6.39 -30.92
CA GLN A 353 10.01 7.50 -31.81
C GLN A 353 8.78 8.08 -32.55
N GLU A 354 7.86 7.22 -33.01
CA GLU A 354 6.54 7.59 -33.55
C GLU A 354 5.69 8.40 -32.56
N ALA A 355 5.76 8.03 -31.27
CA ALA A 355 5.04 8.70 -30.19
C ALA A 355 5.75 9.94 -29.62
N GLY A 356 6.91 10.32 -30.17
CA GLY A 356 7.67 11.52 -29.80
C GLY A 356 8.51 11.39 -28.53
N PHE A 357 8.87 10.18 -28.10
CA PHE A 357 9.79 9.96 -26.98
C PHE A 357 11.24 10.27 -27.39
N GLY A 358 11.94 11.03 -26.54
CA GLY A 358 13.35 11.41 -26.71
C GLY A 358 14.33 10.50 -25.95
N ALA A 359 13.85 9.67 -25.02
CA ALA A 359 14.68 8.70 -24.32
C ALA A 359 13.88 7.46 -23.86
N LEU A 360 14.60 6.34 -23.76
CA LEU A 360 14.18 5.11 -23.10
C LEU A 360 15.02 4.90 -21.84
N TRP A 361 14.38 4.92 -20.68
CA TRP A 361 14.97 4.65 -19.36
C TRP A 361 14.69 3.20 -18.96
N LEU A 362 15.73 2.44 -18.60
CA LEU A 362 15.63 1.03 -18.21
C LEU A 362 16.28 0.82 -16.84
N ASP A 363 15.49 0.34 -15.87
CA ASP A 363 15.94 0.06 -14.50
C ASP A 363 16.18 -1.46 -14.31
N ARG A 364 17.46 -1.86 -14.31
CA ARG A 364 17.89 -3.27 -14.25
C ARG A 364 17.54 -3.97 -12.93
N ARG A 365 17.05 -3.24 -11.91
CA ARG A 365 16.51 -3.86 -10.69
C ARG A 365 15.17 -4.54 -10.97
N GLY A 366 14.38 -4.00 -11.89
CA GLY A 366 13.08 -4.55 -12.27
C GLY A 366 13.03 -5.16 -13.67
N TYR A 367 14.00 -4.80 -14.53
CA TYR A 367 14.11 -5.29 -15.90
C TYR A 367 15.29 -6.25 -16.05
N THR A 368 15.01 -7.55 -16.15
CA THR A 368 16.03 -8.63 -16.20
C THR A 368 16.21 -9.26 -17.57
N ASP A 369 15.58 -8.72 -18.63
CA ASP A 369 15.77 -9.20 -20.00
C ASP A 369 17.04 -8.58 -20.61
N GLU A 370 18.16 -9.27 -20.39
CA GLU A 370 19.45 -8.95 -20.98
C GLU A 370 19.48 -9.21 -22.51
N ALA A 371 18.54 -9.98 -23.07
CA ALA A 371 18.43 -10.17 -24.52
C ALA A 371 17.85 -8.92 -25.18
N LEU A 372 16.79 -8.31 -24.62
CA LEU A 372 16.31 -7.00 -25.09
C LEU A 372 17.40 -5.93 -24.91
N LEU A 373 18.12 -5.91 -23.77
CA LEU A 373 19.20 -4.95 -23.56
C LEU A 373 20.33 -5.10 -24.59
N THR A 374 20.67 -6.34 -24.96
CA THR A 374 21.64 -6.64 -26.03
C THR A 374 21.12 -6.21 -27.40
N GLN A 375 19.84 -6.42 -27.69
CA GLN A 375 19.22 -5.95 -28.94
C GLN A 375 19.20 -4.42 -29.03
N LEU A 376 18.81 -3.71 -27.96
CA LEU A 376 18.82 -2.24 -27.89
C LEU A 376 20.22 -1.65 -28.17
N ARG A 377 21.28 -2.33 -27.70
CA ARG A 377 22.67 -1.99 -28.03
C ARG A 377 23.01 -2.26 -29.50
N SER A 378 22.57 -3.40 -30.06
CA SER A 378 22.79 -3.73 -31.47
C SER A 378 22.12 -2.77 -32.46
N LEU A 379 21.08 -2.04 -32.01
CA LEU A 379 20.44 -0.95 -32.78
C LEU A 379 21.26 0.34 -32.84
N GLY A 380 22.42 0.42 -32.20
CA GLY A 380 23.33 1.58 -32.28
C GLY A 380 22.80 2.85 -31.57
N LEU A 381 21.82 2.71 -30.67
CA LEU A 381 21.27 3.84 -29.92
C LEU A 381 22.32 4.41 -28.94
N PRO A 382 22.56 5.73 -28.89
CA PRO A 382 23.49 6.31 -27.94
C PRO A 382 23.04 6.11 -26.48
N GLU A 383 23.86 5.43 -25.67
CA GLU A 383 23.65 5.38 -24.21
C GLU A 383 24.00 6.74 -23.58
N ILE A 384 23.11 7.25 -22.72
CA ILE A 384 23.31 8.50 -21.96
C ILE A 384 24.02 8.14 -20.64
N PRO A 385 25.14 8.79 -20.28
CA PRO A 385 25.86 8.52 -19.05
C PRO A 385 24.98 8.66 -17.80
N CYS A 386 24.94 7.60 -16.98
CA CYS A 386 24.16 7.54 -15.75
C CYS A 386 25.09 7.51 -14.53
N ALA A 387 24.76 8.26 -13.47
CA ALA A 387 25.47 8.19 -12.19
C ALA A 387 24.98 7.02 -11.30
N ARG A 388 24.22 6.09 -11.88
CA ARG A 388 23.63 4.90 -11.26
C ARG A 388 23.92 3.66 -12.12
N PRO A 389 24.67 2.66 -11.64
CA PRO A 389 25.00 1.46 -12.43
C PRO A 389 23.79 0.53 -12.69
N GLU A 390 22.70 0.70 -11.94
CA GLU A 390 21.46 -0.05 -12.15
C GLU A 390 20.54 0.55 -13.23
N ILE A 391 20.85 1.74 -13.74
CA ILE A 391 20.07 2.44 -14.76
C ILE A 391 20.84 2.44 -16.08
N VAL A 392 20.15 2.12 -17.17
CA VAL A 392 20.62 2.35 -18.54
C VAL A 392 19.62 3.27 -19.24
N ILE A 393 20.11 4.27 -19.98
CA ILE A 393 19.24 5.19 -20.72
C ILE A 393 19.72 5.25 -22.17
N PHE A 394 18.83 5.01 -23.12
CA PHE A 394 19.11 5.18 -24.54
C PHE A 394 18.47 6.48 -25.05
N ARG A 395 19.24 7.29 -25.77
CA ARG A 395 18.73 8.45 -26.50
C ARG A 395 17.95 7.98 -27.74
N LEU A 396 16.74 8.48 -27.89
CA LEU A 396 15.91 8.24 -29.07
C LEU A 396 15.92 9.47 -29.99
N GLN A 397 15.61 9.27 -31.27
CA GLN A 397 15.41 10.36 -32.23
C GLN A 397 13.91 10.50 -32.49
N PRO A 398 13.18 11.35 -31.74
CA PRO A 398 11.74 11.48 -31.92
C PRO A 398 11.42 12.03 -33.32
N GLN A 399 10.39 11.47 -33.95
CA GLN A 399 9.89 12.01 -35.22
C GLN A 399 9.23 13.39 -34.97
N ALA A 400 9.26 14.26 -35.99
CA ALA A 400 8.89 15.67 -35.88
C ALA A 400 7.44 15.88 -35.34
N PRO A 401 7.14 17.02 -34.67
CA PRO A 401 6.08 17.10 -33.68
C PRO A 401 4.64 16.83 -34.19
N PRO A 402 3.75 16.36 -33.28
CA PRO A 402 2.68 15.45 -33.67
C PRO A 402 1.41 16.13 -34.20
N GLY A 403 1.21 16.02 -35.52
CA GLY A 403 -0.13 16.05 -36.11
C GLY A 403 -0.98 14.84 -35.72
N SER A 404 -0.33 13.71 -35.39
CA SER A 404 -0.94 12.42 -35.04
C SER A 404 -1.76 12.46 -33.75
N GLN A 405 -2.85 11.67 -33.71
CA GLN A 405 -3.82 11.67 -32.62
C GLN A 405 -3.21 11.16 -31.31
N THR A 406 -2.26 10.21 -31.39
CA THR A 406 -1.62 9.50 -30.27
C THR A 406 -1.07 10.43 -29.19
N ALA A 407 -0.38 11.51 -29.58
CA ALA A 407 0.20 12.45 -28.62
C ALA A 407 -0.86 13.31 -27.90
N ARG A 408 -2.02 13.55 -28.54
CA ARG A 408 -3.16 14.21 -27.90
C ARG A 408 -3.88 13.28 -26.92
N THR A 409 -3.91 11.98 -27.20
CA THR A 409 -4.38 10.96 -26.25
C THR A 409 -3.50 10.98 -25.00
N LEU A 410 -2.18 10.81 -25.15
CA LEU A 410 -1.23 10.86 -24.02
C LEU A 410 -1.29 12.21 -23.25
N ALA A 411 -1.40 13.34 -23.96
CA ALA A 411 -1.53 14.65 -23.30
C ALA A 411 -2.87 14.84 -22.55
N SER A 412 -4.00 14.40 -23.12
CA SER A 412 -5.33 14.55 -22.49
C SER A 412 -5.60 13.55 -21.36
N CYS A 413 -4.80 12.49 -21.27
CA CYS A 413 -4.68 11.62 -20.09
C CYS A 413 -3.90 12.27 -18.92
N HIS A 414 -3.08 13.30 -19.17
CA HIS A 414 -2.27 13.97 -18.12
C HIS A 414 -2.75 15.39 -17.78
N THR A 415 -3.36 16.11 -18.72
CA THR A 415 -3.75 17.53 -18.54
C THR A 415 -5.23 17.74 -18.20
N GLY A 416 -6.01 16.66 -18.03
CA GLY A 416 -7.43 16.70 -17.67
C GLY A 416 -8.38 17.18 -18.77
N ALA A 417 -7.88 17.82 -19.83
CA ALA A 417 -8.66 18.43 -20.90
C ALA A 417 -9.73 17.49 -21.52
N PRO A 418 -10.87 18.03 -21.98
CA PRO A 418 -11.84 17.28 -22.76
C PRO A 418 -11.28 16.93 -24.14
N PRO A 419 -11.60 15.76 -24.71
CA PRO A 419 -11.22 15.45 -26.08
C PRO A 419 -11.96 16.36 -27.08
N PRO A 420 -11.34 16.73 -28.22
CA PRO A 420 -12.03 17.47 -29.26
C PRO A 420 -13.20 16.64 -29.81
N ARG A 421 -14.36 17.30 -30.04
CA ARG A 421 -15.55 16.63 -30.59
C ARG A 421 -15.31 16.20 -32.04
N ILE A 422 -14.96 14.93 -32.24
CA ILE A 422 -15.02 14.29 -33.56
C ILE A 422 -16.50 14.24 -33.98
N ARG A 423 -16.87 14.98 -35.03
CA ARG A 423 -18.15 14.75 -35.72
C ARG A 423 -18.04 13.41 -36.46
N PRO A 424 -18.96 12.45 -36.26
CA PRO A 424 -18.99 11.28 -37.13
C PRO A 424 -19.31 11.70 -38.58
N PRO A 425 -18.78 11.03 -39.60
CA PRO A 425 -19.25 11.21 -40.96
C PRO A 425 -20.72 10.79 -41.05
N ALA A 426 -21.52 11.52 -41.83
CA ALA A 426 -22.89 11.12 -42.09
C ALA A 426 -22.90 9.85 -42.95
N SER A 427 -23.70 8.86 -42.58
CA SER A 427 -23.96 7.67 -43.38
C SER A 427 -25.37 7.13 -43.06
N PRO A 428 -26.05 6.45 -44.01
CA PRO A 428 -27.50 6.25 -43.93
C PRO A 428 -27.92 5.23 -42.85
N GLY A 429 -29.18 5.31 -42.44
CA GLY A 429 -29.71 4.50 -41.34
C GLY A 429 -29.83 3.01 -41.67
N CYS A 430 -29.52 2.17 -40.68
CA CYS A 430 -29.93 0.78 -40.63
C CYS A 430 -30.58 0.52 -39.26
N SER A 431 -31.84 0.10 -39.25
CA SER A 431 -32.62 -0.13 -38.03
C SER A 431 -32.57 -1.60 -37.62
N ILE A 432 -32.12 -1.87 -36.39
CA ILE A 432 -32.09 -3.23 -35.83
C ILE A 432 -32.96 -3.27 -34.57
N ARG A 433 -33.87 -4.24 -34.52
CA ARG A 433 -34.81 -4.45 -33.40
C ARG A 433 -34.06 -4.84 -32.12
N ALA A 434 -34.55 -4.36 -30.98
CA ALA A 434 -34.22 -4.95 -29.70
C ALA A 434 -34.78 -6.38 -29.59
N VAL A 435 -33.98 -7.31 -29.05
CA VAL A 435 -34.40 -8.67 -28.68
C VAL A 435 -34.12 -8.84 -27.18
N GLY A 436 -35.05 -9.48 -26.46
CA GLY A 436 -35.09 -9.45 -25.00
C GLY A 436 -34.14 -10.41 -24.27
N ARG A 437 -33.99 -10.18 -22.96
CA ARG A 437 -33.30 -11.09 -22.02
C ARG A 437 -34.10 -12.38 -21.77
N PRO A 438 -33.45 -13.54 -21.65
CA PRO A 438 -33.93 -14.66 -20.84
C PRO A 438 -33.52 -14.53 -19.34
N PRO A 439 -34.17 -15.25 -18.41
CA PRO A 439 -33.98 -15.09 -16.95
C PRO A 439 -33.06 -16.15 -16.27
N ASN A 440 -32.91 -16.02 -14.96
CA ASN A 440 -31.98 -16.75 -14.07
C ASN A 440 -32.24 -18.28 -13.93
N ALA A 441 -31.16 -19.05 -13.73
CA ALA A 441 -31.12 -20.34 -13.01
C ALA A 441 -29.67 -20.57 -12.45
N PRO A 442 -29.38 -21.55 -11.56
CA PRO A 442 -28.85 -21.18 -10.24
C PRO A 442 -27.44 -21.69 -9.89
N LEU A 443 -26.98 -21.33 -8.69
CA LEU A 443 -25.72 -21.76 -8.06
C LEU A 443 -25.67 -23.28 -7.82
N VAL A 444 -24.50 -23.88 -8.09
CA VAL A 444 -24.12 -25.23 -7.63
C VAL A 444 -22.76 -25.14 -6.95
N GLY A 445 -22.63 -25.75 -5.77
CA GLY A 445 -21.42 -25.71 -4.96
C GLY A 445 -20.59 -26.99 -5.03
N SER A 446 -19.28 -26.83 -5.11
CA SER A 446 -18.25 -27.81 -4.73
C SER A 446 -16.98 -27.01 -4.37
N GLY A 447 -15.99 -27.51 -3.65
CA GLY A 447 -15.79 -28.82 -3.01
C GLY A 447 -14.33 -28.83 -2.51
N ALA A 448 -14.07 -29.28 -1.28
CA ALA A 448 -12.77 -29.01 -0.65
C ALA A 448 -11.61 -29.80 -1.28
N GLY A 449 -10.65 -29.10 -1.89
CA GLY A 449 -9.39 -29.67 -2.38
C GLY A 449 -8.18 -29.18 -1.57
N ARG A 450 -7.51 -30.08 -0.85
CA ARG A 450 -6.21 -29.78 -0.20
C ARG A 450 -5.09 -29.96 -1.21
N ALA A 451 -4.27 -28.95 -1.42
CA ALA A 451 -3.01 -29.05 -2.17
C ALA A 451 -1.84 -28.61 -1.28
N ALA A 452 -0.80 -29.46 -1.19
CA ALA A 452 0.39 -29.16 -0.40
C ALA A 452 1.25 -28.08 -1.07
N ARG A 453 1.99 -27.31 -0.26
CA ARG A 453 3.08 -26.44 -0.74
C ARG A 453 4.42 -27.10 -0.43
N PRO A 454 5.37 -27.16 -1.39
CA PRO A 454 6.74 -27.57 -1.09
C PRO A 454 7.43 -26.51 -0.21
N GLY A 455 8.28 -26.96 0.72
CA GLY A 455 9.10 -26.08 1.54
C GLY A 455 10.20 -25.38 0.74
N TRP A 456 10.63 -24.22 1.23
CA TRP A 456 11.82 -23.52 0.74
C TRP A 456 12.80 -23.35 1.89
N ASP A 457 13.78 -24.26 1.97
CA ASP A 457 14.93 -24.09 2.84
C ASP A 457 15.79 -22.92 2.35
N SER A 458 16.23 -22.09 3.29
CA SER A 458 17.19 -21.00 3.05
C SER A 458 18.33 -21.06 4.06
N THR A 459 19.09 -22.15 3.99
CA THR A 459 20.36 -22.32 4.72
C THR A 459 21.42 -21.37 4.15
N GLY A 460 21.65 -20.25 4.85
CA GLY A 460 22.60 -19.21 4.44
C GLY A 460 23.26 -18.51 5.63
N ARG A 461 23.72 -19.27 6.64
CA ARG A 461 24.35 -18.73 7.84
C ARG A 461 25.88 -18.73 7.69
N GLY A 462 26.49 -17.57 7.94
CA GLY A 462 27.92 -17.34 7.69
C GLY A 462 28.88 -18.16 8.56
N SER A 463 30.08 -18.38 8.04
CA SER A 463 31.16 -19.13 8.70
C SER A 463 31.81 -18.35 9.85
N HIS A 464 31.68 -18.85 11.08
CA HIS A 464 32.67 -18.60 12.13
C HIS A 464 32.92 -19.90 12.91
N ALA A 465 34.12 -20.43 12.77
CA ALA A 465 34.55 -21.63 13.48
C ALA A 465 35.00 -21.30 14.91
N ARG A 466 34.54 -22.10 15.87
CA ARG A 466 35.29 -22.42 17.09
C ARG A 466 35.13 -23.91 17.36
N ALA A 467 36.25 -24.60 17.56
CA ALA A 467 36.26 -26.00 17.92
C ALA A 467 36.10 -26.16 19.44
N ASN A 468 35.53 -27.30 19.87
CA ASN A 468 36.08 -28.03 21.00
C ASN A 468 35.71 -29.52 20.90
N CYS A 469 36.51 -30.38 21.53
CA CYS A 469 36.46 -31.83 21.36
C CYS A 469 35.55 -32.53 22.39
N GLY A 470 35.07 -33.74 22.04
CA GLY A 470 34.33 -34.64 22.93
C GLY A 470 33.80 -35.84 22.14
N SER A 471 34.22 -37.06 22.49
CA SER A 471 34.00 -38.28 21.68
C SER A 471 33.09 -39.30 22.43
N PRO A 472 32.97 -40.59 22.04
CA PRO A 472 31.69 -41.07 21.50
C PRO A 472 31.12 -42.31 22.22
N SER A 473 29.95 -42.82 21.78
CA SER A 473 29.61 -44.23 21.98
C SER A 473 28.59 -44.77 20.96
N ALA A 474 28.73 -46.07 20.68
CA ALA A 474 27.79 -47.14 20.26
C ALA A 474 26.34 -46.83 19.81
N ALA A 475 25.65 -47.70 19.04
CA ALA A 475 26.03 -48.81 18.14
C ALA A 475 24.76 -49.26 17.37
N GLN A 476 24.90 -50.06 16.30
CA GLN A 476 23.76 -50.74 15.65
C GLN A 476 23.28 -51.96 16.47
N PRO A 477 22.06 -52.48 16.21
CA PRO A 477 22.01 -53.64 15.30
C PRO A 477 20.84 -53.65 14.30
N THR A 478 21.00 -54.40 13.21
CA THR A 478 19.90 -54.88 12.33
C THR A 478 19.39 -56.25 12.82
N PRO A 479 18.23 -56.76 12.32
CA PRO A 479 18.36 -57.94 11.43
C PRO A 479 17.24 -58.19 10.38
N ARG A 480 17.69 -58.72 9.22
CA ARG A 480 17.20 -59.88 8.43
C ARG A 480 15.76 -60.02 7.88
N CYS A 481 15.76 -60.10 6.55
CA CYS A 481 14.90 -60.77 5.54
C CYS A 481 14.15 -62.09 5.88
N ARG A 482 12.97 -62.29 5.25
CA ARG A 482 12.41 -63.50 4.56
C ARG A 482 10.91 -63.26 4.21
N SER A 483 10.18 -63.96 3.30
CA SER A 483 10.50 -64.67 2.03
C SER A 483 9.20 -65.23 1.37
N GLY A 484 9.12 -65.29 0.02
CA GLY A 484 8.15 -66.10 -0.75
C GLY A 484 7.07 -65.30 -1.55
N ALA A 485 6.39 -65.80 -2.60
CA ALA A 485 6.76 -66.51 -3.85
C ALA A 485 5.64 -67.46 -4.38
N THR A 486 4.99 -67.11 -5.51
CA THR A 486 4.23 -67.91 -6.55
C THR A 486 3.53 -66.88 -7.49
N ALA A 487 3.46 -66.92 -8.83
CA ALA A 487 3.16 -67.94 -9.88
C ALA A 487 1.63 -68.08 -10.19
N ALA A 488 1.11 -68.14 -11.44
CA ALA A 488 1.67 -67.91 -12.80
C ALA A 488 0.56 -67.82 -13.91
N SER A 489 0.93 -67.41 -15.15
CA SER A 489 0.14 -67.44 -16.42
C SER A 489 -1.07 -66.46 -16.55
N SER A 490 -1.60 -66.11 -17.74
CA SER A 490 -1.46 -66.64 -19.12
C SER A 490 -1.58 -65.54 -20.23
N ALA A 491 -1.51 -65.90 -21.52
CA ALA A 491 -1.68 -65.02 -22.70
C ALA A 491 -2.43 -65.76 -23.84
N PRO A 492 -3.00 -65.06 -24.86
CA PRO A 492 -2.31 -64.93 -26.17
C PRO A 492 -2.62 -63.66 -27.01
N SER A 493 -2.03 -63.56 -28.22
CA SER A 493 -2.33 -62.59 -29.32
C SER A 493 -3.06 -63.32 -30.49
N PRO A 494 -3.22 -62.86 -31.78
CA PRO A 494 -2.54 -61.85 -32.64
C PRO A 494 -3.53 -60.77 -33.22
N SER A 495 -3.34 -59.94 -34.27
CA SER A 495 -2.54 -59.95 -35.54
C SER A 495 -2.35 -58.52 -36.15
N ARG A 496 -1.19 -58.18 -36.76
CA ARG A 496 -0.84 -57.97 -38.22
C ARG A 496 -1.69 -56.92 -39.00
N VAL A 497 -1.21 -56.09 -39.95
CA VAL A 497 0.02 -55.94 -40.82
C VAL A 497 0.41 -54.43 -40.82
N GLY A 498 1.63 -53.85 -40.99
CA GLY A 498 2.87 -54.11 -41.78
C GLY A 498 2.93 -53.14 -43.00
N SER A 499 4.03 -52.69 -43.65
CA SER A 499 5.52 -52.69 -43.54
C SER A 499 6.07 -51.93 -44.81
N ALA A 500 7.26 -51.33 -45.02
CA ALA A 500 8.61 -51.11 -44.42
C ALA A 500 9.21 -49.80 -45.07
N GLY A 501 10.48 -49.33 -45.06
CA GLY A 501 11.83 -49.76 -44.59
C GLY A 501 12.51 -48.70 -43.69
N ARG A 502 13.85 -48.47 -43.57
CA ARG A 502 15.11 -48.86 -44.29
C ARG A 502 15.35 -48.12 -45.62
N CYS A 503 16.55 -47.59 -45.97
CA CYS A 503 17.92 -47.47 -45.37
C CYS A 503 18.63 -46.19 -45.95
N GLY A 504 19.88 -45.76 -45.66
CA GLY A 504 21.05 -46.27 -44.90
C GLY A 504 22.24 -45.25 -44.90
N CYS A 505 23.50 -45.65 -44.61
CA CYS A 505 24.72 -44.78 -44.54
C CYS A 505 25.92 -45.34 -45.34
N PRO A 506 26.94 -44.50 -45.67
CA PRO A 506 28.34 -44.87 -45.38
C PRO A 506 29.22 -43.70 -44.85
N ALA A 507 30.51 -43.96 -44.58
CA ALA A 507 31.38 -43.17 -43.69
C ALA A 507 32.68 -42.61 -44.34
N ARG A 508 33.48 -41.88 -43.52
CA ARG A 508 34.85 -41.34 -43.75
C ARG A 508 34.89 -40.08 -44.64
N SER A 509 35.74 -39.07 -44.38
CA SER A 509 37.14 -39.14 -43.91
C SER A 509 37.67 -37.84 -43.23
N ARG A 510 38.88 -37.89 -42.65
CA ARG A 510 39.77 -36.77 -42.24
C ARG A 510 41.21 -37.17 -42.59
N PRO A 511 42.00 -36.28 -43.18
CA PRO A 511 43.20 -35.69 -42.52
C PRO A 511 43.41 -34.21 -42.95
N ALA A 512 44.46 -33.45 -42.55
CA ALA A 512 45.18 -33.29 -41.28
C ALA A 512 46.11 -32.04 -41.36
N SER A 513 46.33 -31.35 -40.24
CA SER A 513 47.51 -30.54 -39.85
C SER A 513 48.12 -29.45 -40.76
N ARG A 514 48.50 -28.33 -40.10
CA ARG A 514 49.35 -27.20 -40.57
C ARG A 514 48.71 -26.27 -41.62
N ASN A 515 48.95 -24.95 -41.58
CA ASN A 515 49.67 -24.10 -40.61
C ASN A 515 48.69 -23.17 -39.88
#